data_AF-A0A7Y1TJ59-F1
#
_entry.id   AF-A0A7Y1TJ59-F1
#
_cell.length_a   1.000
_cell.length_b   1.000
_cell.length_c   1.000
_cell.angle_alpha   90.00
_cell.angle_beta   90.00
_cell.angle_gamma   90.00
#
_symmetry.space_group_name_H-M   'P 1'
#
loop_
_entity.id
_entity.type
_entity.pdbx_description
1 polymer ?
#
loop_
_entity_poly.entity_id
_entity_poly.type
_entity_poly.pdbx_seq_one_letter_code
_entity_poly.pdbx_strand_id
1 'polypeptide(L)'
;EENDAVTLAGSVSFENAGVLDITIDENYSGKRTSKAVEEPAGNYPMVLIGQVTPPIYGSITSLTAAHVFVEDDFAYVAYNTAGDEYAGAIDIVDVTDPNNPQLTSRVVYTNADINSLQFKNGFIYAVGGLDATASFTAASNSFITKIPVFGGVMDADAGVLYGFQPGDNATDIVIDRNEAFVTSGKDGSVTIYDTKDLEVKKEESYLDLRSLAFFDNRIALLDASMGIRVLDDNLNLKDEIAIDSDFGLNTKRTIDFVGDKIIVAEGAKGAGVYSYDSGTLLQYIPIIIDPLNPPIGDVVNNAVAINKEMVLMANGGAGLSVSDDTGDLTKPYGVIQLNGSINFVQTRGDYAFAASGQEGLQIIKLNRLSLSLAAQCSSLVEYEGSGKLVINEGDDIAFSGAKAFNSIKVEGQLLMCGTWTVSNDVDIKEGGILEMSGSLTVGRNRRQKKIQVEPGATLRIEGNLTIYGDLELKEGATIEFIGNDSVVNIFGEVDIEDGVTIVGDFVDVKNKF
;
A
#
# COMPACT_ATOMS: atom_id res chain seq x y z
N GLU A 1 -16.57 2.33 -20.89
CA GLU A 1 -15.38 3.11 -20.52
C GLU A 1 -15.83 4.50 -20.13
N GLU A 2 -15.22 5.07 -19.10
CA GLU A 2 -15.44 6.42 -18.63
C GLU A 2 -14.08 7.09 -18.42
N ASN A 3 -13.88 8.23 -19.09
CA ASN A 3 -12.64 9.00 -19.13
C ASN A 3 -12.90 10.50 -18.89
N ASP A 4 -14.15 10.92 -18.69
CA ASP A 4 -14.51 12.29 -18.38
C ASP A 4 -14.10 12.64 -16.94
N ALA A 5 -13.14 13.56 -16.81
CA ALA A 5 -12.58 13.96 -15.53
C ALA A 5 -13.63 14.52 -14.56
N VAL A 6 -14.71 15.15 -15.06
CA VAL A 6 -15.79 15.66 -14.20
C VAL A 6 -16.60 14.52 -13.60
N THR A 7 -16.86 13.48 -14.38
CA THR A 7 -17.57 12.27 -13.93
C THR A 7 -16.72 11.44 -12.97
N LEU A 8 -15.41 11.36 -13.19
CA LEU A 8 -14.47 10.64 -12.32
C LEU A 8 -14.09 11.43 -11.06
N ALA A 9 -14.32 12.75 -11.05
CA ALA A 9 -14.05 13.60 -9.90
C ALA A 9 -14.78 13.10 -8.63
N GLY A 10 -14.08 13.14 -7.49
CA GLY A 10 -14.62 12.66 -6.21
C GLY A 10 -14.59 11.15 -6.01
N SER A 11 -14.09 10.37 -6.98
CA SER A 11 -13.82 8.92 -6.78
C SER A 11 -12.69 8.67 -5.79
N VAL A 12 -11.80 9.67 -5.61
CA VAL A 12 -10.78 9.67 -4.57
C VAL A 12 -11.33 10.39 -3.34
N SER A 13 -11.46 9.65 -2.24
CA SER A 13 -11.85 10.16 -0.93
C SER A 13 -10.64 10.43 -0.06
N PHE A 14 -10.67 11.59 0.62
CA PHE A 14 -9.68 11.98 1.62
C PHE A 14 -10.24 11.88 3.05
N GLU A 15 -11.45 11.34 3.24
CA GLU A 15 -12.12 11.32 4.55
C GLU A 15 -11.28 10.61 5.63
N ASN A 16 -10.68 9.48 5.29
CA ASN A 16 -9.82 8.72 6.20
C ASN A 16 -8.33 9.10 6.11
N ALA A 17 -7.96 10.03 5.23
CA ALA A 17 -6.56 10.40 5.03
C ALA A 17 -5.92 10.96 6.31
N GLY A 18 -4.63 10.67 6.50
CA GLY A 18 -3.88 11.07 7.67
C GLY A 18 -2.87 10.05 8.18
N VAL A 19 -2.26 10.38 9.31
CA VAL A 19 -1.29 9.52 10.01
C VAL A 19 -1.95 8.18 10.36
N LEU A 20 -1.30 7.10 9.96
CA LEU A 20 -1.70 5.73 10.27
C LEU A 20 -1.04 5.28 11.58
N ASP A 21 -1.85 4.81 12.51
CA ASP A 21 -1.33 4.12 13.70
C ASP A 21 -0.98 2.67 13.33
N ILE A 22 0.00 2.12 14.03
CA ILE A 22 0.32 0.71 13.98
C ILE A 22 0.11 0.12 15.36
N THR A 23 -0.85 -0.80 15.47
CA THR A 23 -1.07 -1.54 16.71
C THR A 23 -0.03 -2.64 16.81
N ILE A 24 0.75 -2.63 17.89
CA ILE A 24 1.79 -3.63 18.17
C ILE A 24 1.21 -4.67 19.13
N ASP A 25 1.33 -5.95 18.79
CA ASP A 25 1.00 -7.03 19.73
C ASP A 25 2.19 -7.29 20.67
N GLU A 26 1.95 -7.15 21.98
CA GLU A 26 2.93 -7.36 23.05
C GLU A 26 3.54 -8.77 23.04
N ASN A 27 2.86 -9.76 22.47
CA ASN A 27 3.38 -11.13 22.34
C ASN A 27 4.55 -11.21 21.34
N TYR A 28 4.62 -10.29 20.37
CA TYR A 28 5.65 -10.25 19.33
C TYR A 28 6.66 -9.11 19.53
N SER A 29 6.35 -8.12 20.38
CA SER A 29 7.27 -7.03 20.73
C SER A 29 8.46 -7.46 21.60
N GLY A 30 8.50 -8.72 22.05
CA GLY A 30 9.49 -9.24 23.00
C GLY A 30 9.38 -8.66 24.42
N LYS A 31 8.34 -7.87 24.71
CA LYS A 31 8.17 -7.16 25.98
C LYS A 31 6.87 -7.58 26.66
N ARG A 32 6.96 -8.53 27.61
CA ARG A 32 5.96 -8.66 28.67
C ARG A 32 6.23 -7.57 29.71
N THR A 33 5.45 -6.49 29.73
CA THR A 33 5.58 -5.51 30.82
C THR A 33 4.23 -5.03 31.35
N SER A 34 4.08 -5.21 32.66
CA SER A 34 3.07 -4.55 33.49
C SER A 34 3.05 -3.03 33.25
N LYS A 35 1.85 -2.46 33.11
CA LYS A 35 1.48 -1.02 33.23
C LYS A 35 2.63 -0.04 33.51
N ALA A 36 2.79 0.94 32.61
CA ALA A 36 3.54 2.19 32.75
C ALA A 36 5.04 2.19 32.36
N VAL A 37 5.39 1.58 31.23
CA VAL A 37 6.55 2.05 30.43
C VAL A 37 5.95 2.84 29.27
N GLU A 38 6.42 4.07 29.04
CA GLU A 38 6.00 4.83 27.86
C GLU A 38 6.37 4.06 26.60
N GLU A 39 5.41 3.92 25.68
CA GLU A 39 5.65 3.24 24.40
C GLU A 39 6.71 4.01 23.62
N PRO A 40 7.73 3.34 23.06
CA PRO A 40 8.72 3.98 22.22
C PRO A 40 8.07 4.56 20.96
N ALA A 41 8.71 5.54 20.34
CA ALA A 41 8.26 6.04 19.05
C ALA A 41 8.31 4.93 17.99
N GLY A 42 7.28 4.89 17.13
CA GLY A 42 7.18 3.87 16.10
C GLY A 42 8.21 4.05 14.99
N ASN A 43 8.63 2.97 14.36
CA ASN A 43 9.65 2.98 13.29
C ASN A 43 9.07 3.30 11.89
N TYR A 44 7.75 3.41 11.79
CA TYR A 44 7.05 3.55 10.52
C TYR A 44 6.13 4.76 10.52
N PRO A 45 6.62 5.93 10.08
CA PRO A 45 5.83 7.16 10.00
C PRO A 45 4.83 7.14 8.82
N MET A 46 3.94 6.15 8.75
CA MET A 46 3.06 5.96 7.60
C MET A 46 1.87 6.93 7.58
N VAL A 47 1.42 7.27 6.37
CA VAL A 47 0.27 8.15 6.13
C VAL A 47 -0.63 7.52 5.06
N LEU A 48 -1.94 7.50 5.31
CA LEU A 48 -2.94 7.23 4.29
C LEU A 48 -3.16 8.52 3.50
N ILE A 49 -2.81 8.50 2.22
CA ILE A 49 -2.95 9.66 1.33
C ILE A 49 -4.41 9.83 0.91
N GLY A 50 -5.06 8.74 0.53
CA GLY A 50 -6.44 8.74 0.06
C GLY A 50 -6.92 7.34 -0.27
N GLN A 51 -8.20 7.25 -0.59
CA GLN A 51 -8.88 5.99 -0.92
C GLN A 51 -9.64 6.13 -2.24
N VAL A 52 -9.59 5.11 -3.09
CA VAL A 52 -10.43 5.08 -4.31
C VAL A 52 -11.55 4.08 -4.10
N THR A 53 -12.78 4.58 -4.04
CA THR A 53 -13.95 3.75 -3.76
C THR A 53 -14.23 2.81 -4.95
N PRO A 54 -14.67 1.56 -4.70
CA PRO A 54 -15.06 0.68 -5.79
C PRO A 54 -16.16 1.30 -6.66
N PRO A 55 -16.13 1.09 -7.98
CA PRO A 55 -17.16 1.62 -8.86
C PRO A 55 -18.55 1.11 -8.52
N ILE A 56 -19.54 1.99 -8.68
CA ILE A 56 -20.95 1.62 -8.75
C ILE A 56 -21.44 1.90 -10.17
N TYR A 57 -22.06 0.91 -10.80
CA TYR A 57 -22.57 1.03 -12.16
C TYR A 57 -23.91 0.29 -12.34
N GLY A 58 -25.00 1.03 -12.50
CA GLY A 58 -26.33 0.45 -12.63
C GLY A 58 -26.71 -0.39 -11.41
N SER A 59 -26.92 -1.70 -11.61
CA SER A 59 -27.19 -2.67 -10.53
C SER A 59 -25.93 -3.25 -9.88
N ILE A 60 -24.74 -2.96 -10.42
CA ILE A 60 -23.46 -3.44 -9.88
C ILE A 60 -23.04 -2.50 -8.76
N THR A 61 -23.19 -2.95 -7.51
CA THR A 61 -22.93 -2.13 -6.31
C THR A 61 -21.99 -2.81 -5.30
N SER A 62 -21.45 -3.97 -5.63
CA SER A 62 -20.74 -4.88 -4.70
C SER A 62 -19.33 -5.24 -5.17
N LEU A 63 -18.73 -4.43 -6.05
CA LEU A 63 -17.36 -4.63 -6.49
C LEU A 63 -16.38 -4.54 -5.31
N THR A 64 -15.37 -5.40 -5.35
CA THR A 64 -14.31 -5.44 -4.36
C THR A 64 -12.96 -5.28 -5.04
N ALA A 65 -12.09 -4.42 -4.51
CA ALA A 65 -10.72 -4.31 -4.98
C ALA A 65 -9.98 -5.62 -4.67
N ALA A 66 -9.42 -6.25 -5.72
CA ALA A 66 -8.83 -7.58 -5.65
C ALA A 66 -7.34 -7.60 -5.99
N HIS A 67 -6.85 -6.63 -6.77
CA HIS A 67 -5.45 -6.49 -7.14
C HIS A 67 -5.13 -5.02 -7.39
N VAL A 68 -3.87 -4.63 -7.16
CA VAL A 68 -3.32 -3.36 -7.65
C VAL A 68 -1.95 -3.60 -8.27
N PHE A 69 -1.71 -3.01 -9.43
CA PHE A 69 -0.39 -2.93 -10.06
C PHE A 69 0.06 -1.46 -10.14
N VAL A 70 1.33 -1.17 -9.94
CA VAL A 70 1.86 0.20 -9.98
C VAL A 70 3.08 0.29 -10.89
N GLU A 71 2.99 1.17 -11.88
CA GLU A 71 4.08 1.52 -12.79
C GLU A 71 4.17 3.02 -12.92
N ASP A 72 5.40 3.53 -12.81
CA ASP A 72 5.69 4.96 -12.80
C ASP A 72 4.77 5.71 -11.81
N ASP A 73 4.00 6.67 -12.29
CA ASP A 73 3.12 7.51 -11.49
C ASP A 73 1.64 7.05 -11.52
N PHE A 74 1.37 5.80 -11.92
CA PHE A 74 0.00 5.28 -12.02
C PHE A 74 -0.20 4.00 -11.23
N ALA A 75 -1.33 3.93 -10.53
CA ALA A 75 -1.86 2.72 -9.93
C ALA A 75 -3.04 2.19 -10.75
N TYR A 76 -2.99 0.91 -11.10
CA TYR A 76 -3.98 0.18 -11.87
C TYR A 76 -4.71 -0.77 -10.92
N VAL A 77 -6.03 -0.67 -10.81
CA VAL A 77 -6.79 -1.43 -9.81
C VAL A 77 -7.75 -2.39 -10.50
N ALA A 78 -7.69 -3.66 -10.12
CA ALA A 78 -8.65 -4.67 -10.55
C ALA A 78 -9.75 -4.86 -9.51
N TYR A 79 -10.98 -4.95 -10.00
CA TYR A 79 -12.15 -5.25 -9.20
C TYR A 79 -12.87 -6.49 -9.70
N ASN A 80 -13.39 -7.29 -8.76
CA ASN A 80 -14.25 -8.43 -9.00
C ASN A 80 -15.42 -8.46 -8.01
N THR A 81 -16.38 -9.35 -8.23
CA THR A 81 -17.43 -9.68 -7.27
C THR A 81 -17.07 -10.93 -6.46
N ALA A 82 -17.61 -11.00 -5.24
CA ALA A 82 -17.58 -12.23 -4.46
C ALA A 82 -18.80 -13.12 -4.81
N GLY A 83 -18.58 -14.42 -4.95
CA GLY A 83 -19.64 -15.39 -5.22
C GLY A 83 -19.71 -15.83 -6.69
N ASP A 84 -20.90 -16.22 -7.14
CA ASP A 84 -21.13 -16.84 -8.45
C ASP A 84 -21.56 -15.83 -9.54
N GLU A 85 -21.79 -14.57 -9.17
CA GLU A 85 -22.06 -13.49 -10.13
C GLU A 85 -20.74 -12.93 -10.66
N TYR A 86 -20.72 -12.54 -11.94
CA TYR A 86 -19.53 -11.98 -12.59
C TYR A 86 -19.74 -10.49 -12.90
N ALA A 87 -19.01 -9.65 -12.19
CA ALA A 87 -18.88 -8.24 -12.52
C ALA A 87 -17.54 -7.70 -12.03
N GLY A 88 -16.93 -6.85 -12.83
CA GLY A 88 -15.58 -6.39 -12.59
C GLY A 88 -15.36 -4.98 -13.09
N ALA A 89 -14.20 -4.43 -12.75
CA ALA A 89 -13.77 -3.15 -13.27
C ALA A 89 -12.25 -3.03 -13.27
N ILE A 90 -11.78 -2.06 -14.02
CA ILE A 90 -10.39 -1.60 -14.02
C ILE A 90 -10.40 -0.09 -13.83
N ASP A 91 -9.62 0.39 -12.87
CA ASP A 91 -9.35 1.82 -12.67
C ASP A 91 -7.89 2.14 -12.95
N ILE A 92 -7.64 3.33 -13.49
CA ILE A 92 -6.31 3.96 -13.51
C ILE A 92 -6.33 5.20 -12.62
N VAL A 93 -5.43 5.24 -11.65
CA VAL A 93 -5.28 6.32 -10.68
C VAL A 93 -3.92 6.96 -10.88
N ASP A 94 -3.90 8.25 -11.23
CA ASP A 94 -2.70 9.08 -11.22
C ASP A 94 -2.32 9.41 -9.77
N VAL A 95 -1.09 9.06 -9.41
CA VAL A 95 -0.49 9.28 -8.09
C VAL A 95 0.77 10.14 -8.15
N THR A 96 0.97 10.87 -9.25
CA THR A 96 2.12 11.78 -9.45
C THR A 96 2.18 12.83 -8.34
N ASP A 97 1.04 13.47 -8.03
CA ASP A 97 0.92 14.40 -6.92
C ASP A 97 0.45 13.65 -5.66
N PRO A 98 1.34 13.43 -4.68
CA PRO A 98 0.96 12.73 -3.45
C PRO A 98 -0.01 13.52 -2.56
N ASN A 99 -0.26 14.80 -2.85
CA ASN A 99 -1.26 15.61 -2.14
C ASN A 99 -2.64 15.56 -2.81
N ASN A 100 -2.72 15.06 -4.05
CA ASN A 100 -3.93 15.09 -4.86
C ASN A 100 -3.97 13.97 -5.92
N PRO A 101 -4.00 12.69 -5.52
CA PRO A 101 -4.21 11.60 -6.46
C PRO A 101 -5.58 11.70 -7.15
N GLN A 102 -5.67 11.25 -8.40
CA GLN A 102 -6.87 11.39 -9.24
C GLN A 102 -7.18 10.12 -10.03
N LEU A 103 -8.46 9.75 -10.11
CA LEU A 103 -8.91 8.70 -11.02
C LEU A 103 -8.97 9.29 -12.44
N THR A 104 -8.25 8.69 -13.38
CA THR A 104 -8.09 9.19 -14.75
C THR A 104 -8.88 8.37 -15.77
N SER A 105 -9.16 7.10 -15.49
CA SER A 105 -9.89 6.22 -16.40
C SER A 105 -10.53 5.06 -15.66
N ARG A 106 -11.70 4.62 -16.16
CA ARG A 106 -12.45 3.48 -15.62
C ARG A 106 -13.11 2.66 -16.72
N VAL A 107 -12.98 1.34 -16.63
CA VAL A 107 -13.72 0.37 -17.47
C VAL A 107 -14.50 -0.57 -16.55
N VAL A 108 -15.78 -0.78 -16.82
CA VAL A 108 -16.65 -1.71 -16.09
C VAL A 108 -17.00 -2.89 -16.98
N TYR A 109 -16.80 -4.09 -16.46
CA TYR A 109 -17.21 -5.36 -17.04
C TYR A 109 -18.50 -5.83 -16.35
N THR A 110 -19.59 -5.97 -17.10
CA THR A 110 -20.90 -6.32 -16.53
C THR A 110 -21.17 -7.82 -16.45
N ASN A 111 -20.23 -8.64 -16.93
CA ASN A 111 -20.36 -10.09 -17.06
C ASN A 111 -19.03 -10.84 -16.86
N ALA A 112 -18.02 -10.17 -16.30
CA ALA A 112 -16.70 -10.73 -16.10
C ALA A 112 -16.04 -10.10 -14.86
N ASP A 113 -15.38 -10.94 -14.07
CA ASP A 113 -14.51 -10.52 -12.96
C ASP A 113 -13.12 -10.15 -13.47
N ILE A 114 -12.43 -9.24 -12.78
CA ILE A 114 -11.02 -8.95 -13.00
C ILE A 114 -10.24 -9.25 -11.71
N ASN A 115 -9.36 -10.26 -11.75
CA ASN A 115 -8.71 -10.80 -10.54
C ASN A 115 -7.26 -10.35 -10.36
N SER A 116 -6.59 -10.09 -11.48
CA SER A 116 -5.21 -9.64 -11.53
C SER A 116 -4.98 -8.82 -12.79
N LEU A 117 -4.02 -7.91 -12.75
CA LEU A 117 -3.62 -7.12 -13.90
C LEU A 117 -2.16 -6.69 -13.82
N GLN A 118 -1.60 -6.32 -14.95
CA GLN A 118 -0.31 -5.68 -15.05
C GLN A 118 -0.31 -4.66 -16.19
N PHE A 119 0.36 -3.52 -15.98
CA PHE A 119 0.63 -2.56 -17.03
C PHE A 119 2.02 -2.79 -17.64
N LYS A 120 2.11 -2.80 -18.97
CA LYS A 120 3.40 -2.87 -19.67
C LYS A 120 3.31 -2.27 -21.07
N ASN A 121 4.28 -1.44 -21.43
CA ASN A 121 4.49 -0.92 -22.79
C ASN A 121 3.24 -0.27 -23.41
N GLY A 122 2.47 0.50 -22.62
CA GLY A 122 1.26 1.19 -23.09
C GLY A 122 0.02 0.31 -23.16
N PHE A 123 0.02 -0.85 -22.49
CA PHE A 123 -1.14 -1.73 -22.41
C PHE A 123 -1.37 -2.21 -20.98
N ILE A 124 -2.64 -2.32 -20.59
CA ILE A 124 -3.05 -3.13 -19.44
C ILE A 124 -3.33 -4.52 -19.96
N TYR A 125 -2.72 -5.51 -19.30
CA TYR A 125 -3.07 -6.93 -19.42
C TYR A 125 -3.80 -7.31 -18.15
N ALA A 126 -5.08 -7.66 -18.27
CA ALA A 126 -5.90 -8.04 -17.13
C ALA A 126 -6.44 -9.46 -17.31
N VAL A 127 -6.61 -10.19 -16.22
CA VAL A 127 -7.04 -11.58 -16.25
C VAL A 127 -8.20 -11.80 -15.31
N GLY A 128 -9.09 -12.70 -15.69
CA GLY A 128 -10.38 -12.82 -15.06
C GLY A 128 -11.13 -14.11 -15.34
N GLY A 129 -12.39 -14.09 -14.90
CA GLY A 129 -13.37 -15.16 -15.04
C GLY A 129 -14.69 -14.62 -15.57
N LEU A 130 -15.39 -15.44 -16.35
CA LEU A 130 -16.75 -15.17 -16.81
C LEU A 130 -17.52 -16.48 -17.00
N ASP A 131 -18.83 -16.40 -17.21
CA ASP A 131 -19.61 -17.54 -17.69
C ASP A 131 -19.53 -17.64 -19.23
N ALA A 132 -18.72 -18.57 -19.73
CA ALA A 132 -18.54 -18.77 -21.16
C ALA A 132 -19.82 -19.29 -21.84
N THR A 133 -20.71 -19.97 -21.11
CA THR A 133 -21.97 -20.47 -21.67
C THR A 133 -22.98 -19.34 -21.93
N ALA A 134 -22.83 -18.23 -21.21
CA ALA A 134 -23.59 -17.00 -21.41
C ALA A 134 -22.90 -16.00 -22.37
N SER A 135 -21.76 -16.36 -22.96
CA SER A 135 -20.98 -15.51 -23.85
C SER A 135 -21.05 -15.98 -25.32
N PHE A 136 -21.10 -15.02 -26.25
CA PHE A 136 -21.07 -15.33 -27.69
C PHE A 136 -19.65 -15.54 -28.23
N THR A 137 -18.62 -15.07 -27.51
CA THR A 137 -17.24 -14.99 -28.01
C THR A 137 -16.24 -15.74 -27.13
N ALA A 138 -16.58 -16.02 -25.88
CA ALA A 138 -15.65 -16.68 -24.97
C ALA A 138 -15.56 -18.19 -25.26
N ALA A 139 -14.33 -18.69 -25.38
CA ALA A 139 -14.07 -20.11 -25.58
C ALA A 139 -13.93 -20.88 -24.25
N SER A 140 -13.67 -20.16 -23.16
CA SER A 140 -13.46 -20.68 -21.80
C SER A 140 -13.86 -19.61 -20.78
N ASN A 141 -14.05 -20.02 -19.52
CA ASN A 141 -14.35 -19.10 -18.42
C ASN A 141 -13.13 -18.26 -18.04
N SER A 142 -11.92 -18.84 -18.16
CA SER A 142 -10.65 -18.16 -17.90
C SER A 142 -10.19 -17.35 -19.11
N PHE A 143 -9.90 -16.06 -18.89
CA PHE A 143 -9.48 -15.16 -19.96
C PHE A 143 -8.35 -14.21 -19.56
N ILE A 144 -7.65 -13.73 -20.59
CA ILE A 144 -6.78 -12.54 -20.57
C ILE A 144 -7.37 -11.50 -21.51
N THR A 145 -7.32 -10.22 -21.13
CA THR A 145 -7.64 -9.08 -21.97
C THR A 145 -6.45 -8.14 -22.07
N LYS A 146 -6.27 -7.52 -23.24
CA LYS A 146 -5.26 -6.50 -23.52
C LYS A 146 -5.95 -5.20 -23.95
N ILE A 147 -5.74 -4.14 -23.18
CA ILE A 147 -6.38 -2.84 -23.35
C ILE A 147 -5.31 -1.76 -23.61
N PRO A 148 -5.37 -1.00 -24.72
CA PRO A 148 -4.48 0.13 -24.97
C PRO A 148 -4.64 1.24 -23.92
N VAL A 149 -3.52 1.87 -23.56
CA VAL A 149 -3.48 3.00 -22.63
C VAL A 149 -2.57 4.10 -23.17
N PHE A 150 -3.06 5.34 -23.14
CA PHE A 150 -2.33 6.53 -23.55
C PHE A 150 -2.36 7.57 -22.43
N GLY A 151 -1.18 7.90 -21.88
CA GLY A 151 -1.07 8.95 -20.85
C GLY A 151 -1.91 8.70 -19.60
N GLY A 152 -2.01 7.43 -19.15
CA GLY A 152 -2.82 7.07 -17.99
C GLY A 152 -4.31 6.86 -18.29
N VAL A 153 -4.74 6.92 -19.55
CA VAL A 153 -6.14 6.76 -19.94
C VAL A 153 -6.32 5.53 -20.82
N MET A 154 -7.27 4.65 -20.50
CA MET A 154 -7.63 3.53 -21.38
C MET A 154 -8.28 4.04 -22.66
N ASP A 155 -8.03 3.33 -23.76
CA ASP A 155 -8.66 3.57 -25.06
C ASP A 155 -9.23 2.25 -25.59
N ALA A 156 -10.46 1.94 -25.18
CA ALA A 156 -11.14 0.73 -25.63
C ALA A 156 -11.49 0.77 -27.13
N ASP A 157 -11.64 1.96 -27.70
CA ASP A 157 -11.95 2.17 -29.12
C ASP A 157 -10.74 1.86 -30.03
N ALA A 158 -9.51 1.99 -29.51
CA ALA A 158 -8.28 1.55 -30.19
C ALA A 158 -8.15 0.01 -30.33
N GLY A 159 -9.06 -0.73 -29.71
CA GLY A 159 -9.21 -2.18 -29.88
C GLY A 159 -8.74 -2.98 -28.67
N VAL A 160 -9.65 -3.78 -28.13
CA VAL A 160 -9.39 -4.71 -27.02
C VAL A 160 -9.23 -6.13 -27.56
N LEU A 161 -8.17 -6.82 -27.15
CA LEU A 161 -7.93 -8.22 -27.51
C LEU A 161 -8.27 -9.13 -26.33
N TYR A 162 -8.78 -10.31 -26.62
CA TYR A 162 -9.07 -11.35 -25.62
C TYR A 162 -8.40 -12.66 -26.02
N GLY A 163 -7.77 -13.32 -25.04
CA GLY A 163 -7.29 -14.70 -25.10
C GLY A 163 -8.01 -15.55 -24.07
N PHE A 164 -8.10 -16.86 -24.31
CA PHE A 164 -8.80 -17.81 -23.45
C PHE A 164 -7.94 -19.05 -23.24
N GLN A 165 -7.95 -19.59 -22.01
CA GLN A 165 -7.24 -20.81 -21.63
C GLN A 165 -8.13 -21.75 -20.81
N PRO A 166 -7.76 -23.03 -20.64
CA PRO A 166 -8.44 -23.94 -19.72
C PRO A 166 -8.48 -23.42 -18.28
N GLY A 167 -9.51 -23.82 -17.55
CA GLY A 167 -9.73 -23.49 -16.14
C GLY A 167 -10.96 -22.61 -15.91
N ASP A 168 -11.45 -22.62 -14.69
CA ASP A 168 -12.67 -21.90 -14.30
C ASP A 168 -12.46 -20.39 -14.21
N ASN A 169 -11.24 -19.96 -13.94
CA ASN A 169 -10.93 -18.56 -13.67
C ASN A 169 -9.42 -18.30 -13.82
N ALA A 170 -9.02 -17.24 -14.52
CA ALA A 170 -7.62 -16.82 -14.52
C ALA A 170 -7.29 -16.12 -13.19
N THR A 171 -6.18 -16.51 -12.56
CA THR A 171 -5.84 -16.14 -11.19
C THR A 171 -4.76 -15.07 -11.10
N ASP A 172 -3.78 -15.11 -12.00
CA ASP A 172 -2.67 -14.16 -11.97
C ASP A 172 -1.99 -13.99 -13.33
N ILE A 173 -1.22 -12.92 -13.46
CA ILE A 173 -0.51 -12.56 -14.69
C ILE A 173 0.84 -11.91 -14.38
N VAL A 174 1.87 -12.32 -15.12
CA VAL A 174 3.14 -11.58 -15.20
C VAL A 174 3.55 -11.40 -16.65
N ILE A 175 3.97 -10.19 -17.00
CA ILE A 175 4.53 -9.84 -18.30
C ILE A 175 6.06 -9.83 -18.21
N ASP A 176 6.71 -10.76 -18.91
CA ASP A 176 8.16 -10.69 -19.17
C ASP A 176 8.41 -10.40 -20.65
N ARG A 177 9.11 -9.30 -20.93
CA ARG A 177 9.42 -8.84 -22.30
C ARG A 177 8.17 -8.76 -23.20
N ASN A 178 8.02 -9.72 -24.10
CA ASN A 178 6.93 -9.78 -25.08
C ASN A 178 5.97 -10.95 -24.81
N GLU A 179 6.03 -11.55 -23.63
CA GLU A 179 5.25 -12.72 -23.25
C GLU A 179 4.41 -12.43 -22.01
N ALA A 180 3.16 -12.86 -22.04
CA ALA A 180 2.26 -12.81 -20.89
C ALA A 180 2.07 -14.22 -20.34
N PHE A 181 2.50 -14.43 -19.09
CA PHE A 181 2.37 -15.69 -18.36
C PHE A 181 1.12 -15.60 -17.49
N VAL A 182 0.15 -16.47 -17.74
CA VAL A 182 -1.17 -16.43 -17.10
C VAL A 182 -1.47 -17.76 -16.43
N THR A 183 -1.83 -17.73 -15.16
CA THR A 183 -2.29 -18.92 -14.42
C THR A 183 -3.80 -18.97 -14.34
N SER A 184 -4.36 -20.19 -14.28
CA SER A 184 -5.77 -20.42 -13.99
C SER A 184 -6.00 -21.51 -12.94
N GLY A 185 -7.10 -21.38 -12.21
CA GLY A 185 -7.46 -22.26 -11.10
C GLY A 185 -8.21 -23.54 -11.50
N LYS A 186 -8.35 -24.46 -10.55
CA LYS A 186 -8.93 -25.81 -10.66
C LYS A 186 -8.37 -26.65 -11.82
N ASP A 187 -9.16 -26.99 -12.84
CA ASP A 187 -8.72 -27.74 -14.03
C ASP A 187 -8.02 -26.78 -15.03
N GLY A 188 -7.03 -26.05 -14.52
CA GLY A 188 -6.42 -24.91 -15.17
C GLY A 188 -5.12 -25.21 -15.92
N SER A 189 -4.37 -24.15 -16.18
CA SER A 189 -3.12 -24.17 -16.91
C SER A 189 -2.24 -22.99 -16.52
N VAL A 190 -0.95 -23.11 -16.81
CA VAL A 190 -0.10 -21.94 -17.08
C VAL A 190 0.00 -21.78 -18.59
N THR A 191 -0.33 -20.60 -19.09
CA THR A 191 -0.32 -20.28 -20.52
C THR A 191 0.58 -19.08 -20.78
N ILE A 192 1.39 -19.18 -21.83
CA ILE A 192 2.22 -18.10 -22.36
C ILE A 192 1.55 -17.57 -23.63
N TYR A 193 1.18 -16.30 -23.61
CA TYR A 193 0.67 -15.57 -24.76
C TYR A 193 1.73 -14.65 -25.36
N ASP A 194 1.73 -14.48 -26.68
CA ASP A 194 2.45 -13.37 -27.31
C ASP A 194 1.72 -12.05 -27.01
N THR A 195 2.43 -11.09 -26.43
CA THR A 195 1.83 -9.78 -26.08
C THR A 195 1.39 -8.98 -27.30
N LYS A 196 1.82 -9.31 -28.52
CA LYS A 196 1.42 -8.63 -29.76
C LYS A 196 -0.07 -8.80 -30.03
N ASP A 197 -0.54 -10.04 -30.07
CA ASP A 197 -1.86 -10.45 -30.55
C ASP A 197 -2.59 -11.43 -29.63
N LEU A 198 -2.01 -11.79 -28.48
CA LEU A 198 -2.49 -12.81 -27.55
C LEU A 198 -2.62 -14.20 -28.19
N GLU A 199 -1.76 -14.54 -29.16
CA GLU A 199 -1.63 -15.92 -29.61
C GLU A 199 -0.97 -16.78 -28.53
N VAL A 200 -1.52 -17.96 -28.27
CA VAL A 200 -0.93 -18.93 -27.33
C VAL A 200 0.37 -19.46 -27.93
N LYS A 201 1.49 -19.20 -27.26
CA LYS A 201 2.81 -19.73 -27.59
C LYS A 201 3.04 -21.08 -26.92
N LYS A 202 2.58 -21.22 -25.68
CA LYS A 202 2.71 -22.44 -24.90
C LYS A 202 1.61 -22.53 -23.85
N GLU A 203 1.18 -23.75 -23.55
CA GLU A 203 0.19 -24.06 -22.52
C GLU A 203 0.57 -25.40 -21.89
N GLU A 204 0.58 -25.47 -20.57
CA GLU A 204 0.76 -26.71 -19.82
C GLU A 204 -0.26 -26.81 -18.69
N SER A 205 -0.84 -27.99 -18.52
CA SER A 205 -1.89 -28.23 -17.53
C SER A 205 -1.29 -28.42 -16.13
N TYR A 206 -1.80 -27.63 -15.19
CA TYR A 206 -1.55 -27.79 -13.76
C TYR A 206 -2.85 -27.53 -13.02
N LEU A 207 -3.00 -28.16 -11.86
CA LEU A 207 -4.21 -28.04 -11.08
C LEU A 207 -4.11 -26.85 -10.13
N ASP A 208 -5.17 -26.07 -10.07
CA ASP A 208 -5.43 -25.09 -9.01
C ASP A 208 -4.32 -24.07 -8.73
N LEU A 209 -3.79 -23.48 -9.81
CA LEU A 209 -2.77 -22.43 -9.73
C LEU A 209 -3.35 -21.13 -9.16
N ARG A 210 -2.68 -20.55 -8.16
CA ARG A 210 -3.13 -19.36 -7.43
C ARG A 210 -2.38 -18.08 -7.79
N SER A 211 -1.10 -18.19 -8.10
CA SER A 211 -0.25 -17.07 -8.51
C SER A 211 1.04 -17.55 -9.15
N LEU A 212 1.79 -16.63 -9.73
CA LEU A 212 3.15 -16.88 -10.21
C LEU A 212 4.11 -15.75 -9.79
N ALA A 213 5.39 -16.06 -9.71
CA ALA A 213 6.45 -15.07 -9.54
C ALA A 213 7.68 -15.44 -10.37
N PHE A 214 8.43 -14.42 -10.78
CA PHE A 214 9.66 -14.56 -11.55
C PHE A 214 10.89 -14.31 -10.69
N PHE A 215 11.90 -15.16 -10.82
CA PHE A 215 13.20 -14.93 -10.22
C PHE A 215 14.32 -15.53 -11.06
N ASP A 216 15.27 -14.69 -11.50
CA ASP A 216 16.43 -15.10 -12.30
C ASP A 216 16.04 -15.96 -13.53
N ASN A 217 15.09 -15.45 -14.33
CA ASN A 217 14.47 -16.13 -15.48
C ASN A 217 13.76 -17.47 -15.17
N ARG A 218 13.45 -17.75 -13.90
CA ARG A 218 12.67 -18.93 -13.51
C ARG A 218 11.28 -18.53 -13.09
N ILE A 219 10.33 -19.42 -13.39
CA ILE A 219 8.92 -19.24 -13.09
C ILE A 219 8.61 -20.10 -11.87
N ALA A 220 8.19 -19.48 -10.77
CA ALA A 220 7.60 -20.19 -9.64
C ALA A 220 6.08 -20.05 -9.70
N LEU A 221 5.38 -21.19 -9.66
CA LEU A 221 3.93 -21.23 -9.56
C LEU A 221 3.53 -21.64 -8.14
N LEU A 222 2.52 -20.97 -7.59
CA LEU A 222 1.83 -21.44 -6.40
C LEU A 222 0.66 -22.34 -6.83
N ASP A 223 0.79 -23.63 -6.56
CA ASP A 223 -0.19 -24.69 -6.83
C ASP A 223 -0.85 -25.11 -5.52
N ALA A 224 -2.16 -24.86 -5.37
CA ALA A 224 -2.87 -25.15 -4.13
C ALA A 224 -2.99 -26.66 -3.79
N SER A 225 -2.71 -27.55 -4.74
CA SER A 225 -2.69 -29.00 -4.53
C SER A 225 -1.36 -29.52 -3.98
N MET A 226 -0.29 -28.70 -4.00
CA MET A 226 1.06 -29.17 -3.68
C MET A 226 1.94 -28.15 -2.94
N GLY A 227 1.93 -26.88 -3.31
CA GLY A 227 2.88 -25.88 -2.85
C GLY A 227 3.50 -25.13 -4.03
N ILE A 228 4.83 -25.16 -4.16
CA ILE A 228 5.54 -24.38 -5.18
C ILE A 228 6.04 -25.31 -6.29
N ARG A 229 5.78 -24.96 -7.55
CA ARG A 229 6.42 -25.55 -8.72
C ARG A 229 7.40 -24.57 -9.33
N VAL A 230 8.64 -25.00 -9.54
CA VAL A 230 9.61 -24.23 -10.32
C VAL A 230 9.67 -24.81 -11.72
N LEU A 231 9.44 -23.97 -12.72
CA LEU A 231 9.42 -24.36 -14.12
C LEU A 231 10.60 -23.78 -14.89
N ASP A 232 10.95 -24.42 -16.00
CA ASP A 232 11.82 -23.81 -17.03
C ASP A 232 11.03 -22.97 -18.04
N ASP A 233 11.75 -22.33 -18.98
CA ASP A 233 11.17 -21.53 -20.08
C ASP A 233 10.18 -22.33 -20.96
N ASN A 234 10.27 -23.65 -20.90
CA ASN A 234 9.36 -24.55 -21.59
C ASN A 234 8.23 -25.02 -20.65
N LEU A 235 7.95 -24.34 -19.55
CA LEU A 235 6.91 -24.70 -18.58
C LEU A 235 7.04 -26.14 -18.03
N ASN A 236 8.19 -26.80 -18.22
CA ASN A 236 8.42 -28.13 -17.67
C ASN A 236 8.86 -27.98 -16.23
N LEU A 237 8.36 -28.88 -15.38
CA LEU A 237 8.76 -28.97 -13.99
C LEU A 237 10.28 -29.20 -13.85
N LYS A 238 10.92 -28.34 -13.07
CA LYS A 238 12.33 -28.47 -12.66
C LYS A 238 12.47 -28.88 -11.21
N ASP A 239 11.66 -28.27 -10.34
CA ASP A 239 11.73 -28.49 -8.91
C ASP A 239 10.38 -28.28 -8.23
N GLU A 240 10.23 -28.81 -7.03
CA GLU A 240 9.02 -28.73 -6.21
C GLU A 240 9.35 -28.45 -4.75
N ILE A 241 8.59 -27.55 -4.14
CA ILE A 241 8.62 -27.34 -2.69
C ILE A 241 7.22 -27.67 -2.17
N ALA A 242 7.09 -28.84 -1.56
CA ALA A 242 5.83 -29.29 -0.99
C ALA A 242 5.46 -28.43 0.24
N ILE A 243 4.26 -27.87 0.22
CA ILE A 243 3.69 -27.06 1.30
C ILE A 243 2.40 -27.74 1.79
N ASP A 244 2.42 -28.18 3.05
CA ASP A 244 1.26 -28.81 3.69
C ASP A 244 0.39 -27.75 4.37
N SER A 245 -0.27 -26.91 3.59
CA SER A 245 -1.17 -25.84 4.08
C SER A 245 -2.50 -25.83 3.35
N ASP A 246 -3.54 -25.41 4.08
CA ASP A 246 -4.85 -25.19 3.48
C ASP A 246 -4.87 -23.83 2.76
N PHE A 247 -4.74 -23.87 1.43
CA PHE A 247 -4.84 -22.69 0.58
C PHE A 247 -6.29 -22.23 0.35
N GLY A 248 -7.29 -22.90 0.92
CA GLY A 248 -8.70 -22.55 0.81
C GLY A 248 -9.28 -22.77 -0.60
N LEU A 249 -10.59 -23.00 -0.67
CA LEU A 249 -11.29 -23.17 -1.94
C LEU A 249 -11.51 -21.81 -2.62
N ASN A 250 -11.07 -21.66 -3.86
CA ASN A 250 -11.28 -20.46 -4.69
C ASN A 250 -10.81 -19.15 -4.03
N THR A 251 -9.72 -19.18 -3.25
CA THR A 251 -9.19 -17.99 -2.58
C THR A 251 -7.85 -17.54 -3.18
N LYS A 252 -7.59 -16.24 -3.16
CA LYS A 252 -6.33 -15.68 -3.67
C LYS A 252 -5.18 -15.95 -2.70
N ARG A 253 -4.04 -16.41 -3.22
CA ARG A 253 -2.79 -16.61 -2.47
C ARG A 253 -1.63 -16.17 -3.35
N THR A 254 -0.73 -15.35 -2.83
CA THR A 254 0.43 -14.88 -3.58
C THR A 254 1.72 -15.56 -3.13
N ILE A 255 2.70 -15.51 -4.03
CA ILE A 255 4.08 -15.91 -3.83
C ILE A 255 4.96 -14.73 -4.25
N ASP A 256 6.04 -14.48 -3.54
CA ASP A 256 7.03 -13.47 -3.92
C ASP A 256 8.44 -13.88 -3.48
N PHE A 257 9.46 -13.25 -4.07
CA PHE A 257 10.87 -13.54 -3.83
C PHE A 257 11.55 -12.44 -3.00
N VAL A 258 12.44 -12.86 -2.10
CA VAL A 258 13.31 -11.98 -1.33
C VAL A 258 14.72 -12.56 -1.29
N GLY A 259 15.61 -12.04 -2.13
CA GLY A 259 16.96 -12.59 -2.24
C GLY A 259 16.92 -14.07 -2.65
N ASP A 260 17.41 -14.94 -1.79
CA ASP A 260 17.43 -16.40 -1.94
C ASP A 260 16.24 -17.11 -1.26
N LYS A 261 15.21 -16.36 -0.86
CA LYS A 261 14.03 -16.88 -0.19
C LYS A 261 12.78 -16.70 -1.04
N ILE A 262 11.81 -17.57 -0.79
CA ILE A 262 10.44 -17.45 -1.29
C ILE A 262 9.51 -17.22 -0.09
N ILE A 263 8.62 -16.24 -0.20
CA ILE A 263 7.56 -16.01 0.77
C ILE A 263 6.23 -16.38 0.12
N VAL A 264 5.45 -17.22 0.81
CA VAL A 264 4.16 -17.72 0.34
C VAL A 264 3.07 -17.33 1.30
N ALA A 265 1.96 -16.80 0.77
CA ALA A 265 0.74 -16.61 1.54
C ALA A 265 0.04 -17.96 1.79
N GLU A 266 -0.01 -18.40 3.04
CA GLU A 266 -0.50 -19.73 3.44
C GLU A 266 -1.81 -19.67 4.23
N GLY A 267 -2.67 -18.69 3.92
CA GLY A 267 -4.00 -18.58 4.50
C GLY A 267 -3.94 -18.42 6.02
N ALA A 268 -4.64 -19.29 6.76
CA ALA A 268 -4.76 -19.18 8.22
C ALA A 268 -3.44 -19.38 8.98
N LYS A 269 -2.38 -19.89 8.33
CA LYS A 269 -1.05 -20.04 8.96
C LYS A 269 -0.20 -18.76 8.90
N GLY A 270 -0.64 -17.73 8.18
CA GLY A 270 0.19 -16.56 7.88
C GLY A 270 1.02 -16.79 6.62
N ALA A 271 2.26 -16.31 6.61
CA ALA A 271 3.16 -16.47 5.48
C ALA A 271 4.30 -17.46 5.80
N GLY A 272 4.55 -18.42 4.93
CA GLY A 272 5.73 -19.29 5.04
C GLY A 272 6.91 -18.71 4.28
N VAL A 273 8.09 -18.78 4.88
CA VAL A 273 9.36 -18.34 4.29
C VAL A 273 10.22 -19.57 4.04
N TYR A 274 10.55 -19.82 2.79
CA TYR A 274 11.30 -21.00 2.34
C TYR A 274 12.63 -20.59 1.75
N SER A 275 13.67 -21.40 1.98
CA SER A 275 14.89 -21.30 1.18
C SER A 275 14.58 -21.73 -0.24
N TYR A 276 14.94 -20.89 -1.21
CA TYR A 276 14.81 -21.23 -2.62
C TYR A 276 15.68 -22.45 -2.98
N ASP A 277 16.93 -22.46 -2.51
CA ASP A 277 17.92 -23.48 -2.91
C ASP A 277 17.62 -24.88 -2.37
N SER A 278 17.07 -24.98 -1.15
CA SER A 278 16.83 -26.27 -0.50
C SER A 278 15.36 -26.65 -0.34
N GLY A 279 14.44 -25.74 -0.69
CA GLY A 279 13.00 -25.90 -0.43
C GLY A 279 12.62 -25.99 1.05
N THR A 280 13.56 -25.71 1.96
CA THR A 280 13.32 -25.87 3.40
C THR A 280 12.53 -24.69 3.94
N LEU A 281 11.46 -24.96 4.68
CA LEU A 281 10.77 -23.95 5.48
C LEU A 281 11.74 -23.39 6.54
N LEU A 282 12.02 -22.09 6.47
CA LEU A 282 12.87 -21.36 7.40
C LEU A 282 12.05 -20.82 8.59
N GLN A 283 10.89 -20.24 8.30
CA GLN A 283 10.05 -19.59 9.30
C GLN A 283 8.60 -19.47 8.82
N TYR A 284 7.64 -19.43 9.76
CA TYR A 284 6.33 -18.81 9.54
C TYR A 284 6.29 -17.39 10.11
N ILE A 285 5.79 -16.44 9.33
CA ILE A 285 5.40 -15.11 9.78
C ILE A 285 3.92 -15.18 10.16
N PRO A 286 3.56 -15.08 11.46
CA PRO A 286 2.18 -15.21 11.91
C PRO A 286 1.32 -14.01 11.48
N ILE A 287 0.01 -14.24 11.38
CA ILE A 287 -0.96 -13.14 11.28
C ILE A 287 -1.03 -12.44 12.64
N ILE A 288 -0.71 -11.15 12.65
CA ILE A 288 -0.85 -10.29 13.83
C ILE A 288 -2.30 -9.79 13.88
N ILE A 289 -2.89 -9.77 15.07
CA ILE A 289 -4.25 -9.28 15.29
C ILE A 289 -4.19 -8.00 16.11
N ASP A 290 -4.98 -7.00 15.72
CA ASP A 290 -5.19 -5.82 16.56
C ASP A 290 -6.05 -6.20 17.79
N PRO A 291 -5.52 -6.15 19.02
CA PRO A 291 -6.27 -6.49 20.23
C PRO A 291 -7.40 -5.50 20.56
N LEU A 292 -7.35 -4.27 20.03
CA LEU A 292 -8.36 -3.24 20.23
C LEU A 292 -9.48 -3.33 19.19
N ASN A 293 -9.17 -3.86 18.00
CA ASN A 293 -10.10 -4.00 16.88
C ASN A 293 -10.09 -5.45 16.37
N PRO A 294 -10.82 -6.37 17.02
CA PRO A 294 -10.88 -7.75 16.59
C PRO A 294 -11.36 -7.86 15.13
N PRO A 295 -10.79 -8.80 14.35
CA PRO A 295 -11.07 -8.92 12.92
C PRO A 295 -12.53 -9.25 12.67
N ILE A 296 -13.07 -8.68 11.58
CA ILE A 296 -14.37 -9.03 11.04
C ILE A 296 -14.14 -9.78 9.73
N GLY A 297 -14.66 -11.02 9.63
CA GLY A 297 -14.44 -11.89 8.48
C GLY A 297 -13.27 -12.86 8.68
N ASP A 298 -12.77 -13.40 7.56
CA ASP A 298 -11.75 -14.45 7.58
C ASP A 298 -10.36 -13.90 7.92
N VAL A 299 -9.70 -14.54 8.88
CA VAL A 299 -8.34 -14.23 9.30
C VAL A 299 -7.38 -15.13 8.52
N VAL A 300 -7.01 -14.67 7.33
CA VAL A 300 -6.19 -15.44 6.38
C VAL A 300 -5.22 -14.53 5.65
N ASN A 301 -3.97 -14.96 5.49
CA ASN A 301 -3.02 -14.26 4.64
C ASN A 301 -3.33 -14.57 3.16
N ASN A 302 -3.73 -13.53 2.44
CA ASN A 302 -4.10 -13.57 1.02
C ASN A 302 -2.94 -13.18 0.12
N ALA A 303 -2.10 -12.22 0.57
CA ALA A 303 -0.97 -11.76 -0.20
C ALA A 303 0.19 -11.30 0.69
N VAL A 304 1.38 -11.36 0.12
CA VAL A 304 2.62 -10.80 0.64
C VAL A 304 3.21 -9.83 -0.39
N ALA A 305 3.85 -8.77 0.08
CA ALA A 305 4.65 -7.88 -0.75
C ALA A 305 5.88 -7.40 0.03
N ILE A 306 7.02 -7.29 -0.66
CA ILE A 306 8.30 -6.97 -0.02
C ILE A 306 8.86 -5.67 -0.56
N ASN A 307 9.40 -4.84 0.34
CA ASN A 307 10.09 -3.61 -0.03
C ASN A 307 11.27 -3.35 0.92
N LYS A 308 12.48 -3.74 0.48
CA LYS A 308 13.71 -3.75 1.29
C LYS A 308 13.52 -4.61 2.54
N GLU A 309 13.86 -4.12 3.73
CA GLU A 309 13.71 -4.83 5.00
C GLU A 309 12.26 -4.87 5.53
N MET A 310 11.24 -4.66 4.69
CA MET A 310 9.83 -4.62 5.08
C MET A 310 9.05 -5.69 4.34
N VAL A 311 8.32 -6.53 5.09
CA VAL A 311 7.33 -7.48 4.56
C VAL A 311 5.93 -7.02 4.96
N LEU A 312 5.09 -6.76 3.95
CA LEU A 312 3.68 -6.43 4.12
C LEU A 312 2.84 -7.67 3.86
N MET A 313 1.83 -7.88 4.71
CA MET A 313 0.93 -9.03 4.63
C MET A 313 -0.53 -8.58 4.61
N ALA A 314 -1.23 -8.90 3.53
CA ALA A 314 -2.68 -8.70 3.39
C ALA A 314 -3.41 -9.86 4.07
N ASN A 315 -3.98 -9.62 5.26
CA ASN A 315 -4.51 -10.67 6.14
C ASN A 315 -6.04 -10.75 6.18
N GLY A 316 -6.71 -10.38 5.08
CA GLY A 316 -8.17 -10.39 4.99
C GLY A 316 -8.77 -9.54 6.09
N GLY A 317 -9.68 -10.13 6.89
CA GLY A 317 -10.36 -9.46 8.00
C GLY A 317 -9.44 -8.99 9.13
N ALA A 318 -8.19 -9.47 9.21
CA ALA A 318 -7.17 -8.97 10.15
C ALA A 318 -6.38 -7.76 9.65
N GLY A 319 -6.72 -7.22 8.47
CA GLY A 319 -6.14 -5.99 7.97
C GLY A 319 -4.78 -6.17 7.29
N LEU A 320 -4.00 -5.09 7.24
CA LEU A 320 -2.66 -5.07 6.68
C LEU A 320 -1.65 -5.09 7.83
N SER A 321 -0.73 -6.05 7.84
CA SER A 321 0.37 -6.05 8.82
C SER A 321 1.72 -5.79 8.17
N VAL A 322 2.65 -5.31 8.98
CA VAL A 322 4.05 -5.07 8.62
C VAL A 322 4.97 -5.89 9.52
N SER A 323 6.05 -6.39 8.94
CA SER A 323 7.13 -7.12 9.62
C SER A 323 8.48 -6.61 9.14
N ASP A 324 9.48 -6.67 10.03
CA ASP A 324 10.87 -6.29 9.76
C ASP A 324 11.64 -7.52 9.28
N ASP A 325 12.17 -7.51 8.07
CA ASP A 325 13.06 -8.55 7.57
C ASP A 325 14.53 -8.17 7.82
N THR A 326 15.17 -8.84 8.78
CA THR A 326 16.56 -8.57 9.14
C THR A 326 17.55 -9.43 8.36
N GLY A 327 17.13 -10.05 7.26
CA GLY A 327 17.94 -10.96 6.44
C GLY A 327 18.00 -12.38 6.98
N ASP A 328 18.12 -12.58 8.30
CA ASP A 328 18.06 -13.91 8.91
C ASP A 328 16.62 -14.34 9.25
N LEU A 329 15.85 -13.41 9.82
CA LEU A 329 14.50 -13.64 10.33
C LEU A 329 13.60 -12.47 9.94
N THR A 330 12.33 -12.79 9.73
CA THR A 330 11.30 -11.77 9.55
C THR A 330 10.48 -11.66 10.84
N LYS A 331 10.55 -10.50 11.49
CA LYS A 331 9.97 -10.25 12.81
C LYS A 331 8.65 -9.48 12.67
N PRO A 332 7.52 -10.03 13.13
CA PRO A 332 6.25 -9.31 13.17
C PRO A 332 6.39 -7.98 13.90
N TYR A 333 5.98 -6.87 13.29
CA TYR A 333 6.04 -5.54 13.90
C TYR A 333 4.65 -5.10 14.39
N GLY A 334 3.64 -5.08 13.51
CA GLY A 334 2.28 -4.70 13.93
C GLY A 334 1.26 -4.65 12.80
N VAL A 335 0.02 -4.27 13.16
CA VAL A 335 -1.12 -4.11 12.25
C VAL A 335 -1.32 -2.63 11.94
N ILE A 336 -1.28 -2.28 10.66
CA ILE A 336 -1.54 -0.92 10.16
C ILE A 336 -3.06 -0.71 10.21
N GLN A 337 -3.50 0.34 10.91
CA GLN A 337 -4.93 0.63 11.09
C GLN A 337 -5.57 1.14 9.79
N LEU A 338 -6.05 0.20 8.97
CA LEU A 338 -6.87 0.44 7.79
C LEU A 338 -8.26 -0.18 7.97
N ASN A 339 -9.25 0.39 7.28
CA ASN A 339 -10.59 -0.19 7.24
C ASN A 339 -10.70 -1.26 6.16
N GLY A 340 -11.58 -2.24 6.38
CA GLY A 340 -11.93 -3.27 5.40
C GLY A 340 -11.05 -4.50 5.43
N SER A 341 -11.44 -5.50 4.63
CA SER A 341 -10.68 -6.73 4.43
C SER A 341 -9.59 -6.50 3.39
N ILE A 342 -8.33 -6.68 3.77
CA ILE A 342 -7.20 -6.48 2.87
C ILE A 342 -6.96 -7.76 2.06
N ASN A 343 -7.25 -7.70 0.77
CA ASN A 343 -7.22 -8.83 -0.14
C ASN A 343 -5.88 -8.94 -0.88
N PHE A 344 -5.22 -7.81 -1.12
CA PHE A 344 -3.95 -7.74 -1.82
C PHE A 344 -3.17 -6.51 -1.38
N VAL A 345 -1.84 -6.57 -1.50
CA VAL A 345 -0.95 -5.44 -1.28
C VAL A 345 0.16 -5.45 -2.32
N GLN A 346 0.53 -4.26 -2.80
CA GLN A 346 1.75 -4.04 -3.56
C GLN A 346 2.53 -2.88 -2.93
N THR A 347 3.84 -2.85 -3.11
CA THR A 347 4.67 -1.74 -2.66
C THR A 347 5.77 -1.43 -3.66
N ARG A 348 6.07 -0.14 -3.82
CA ARG A 348 7.10 0.38 -4.74
C ARG A 348 7.65 1.69 -4.19
N GLY A 349 8.98 1.80 -4.11
CA GLY A 349 9.64 2.99 -3.61
C GLY A 349 9.20 3.34 -2.18
N ASP A 350 8.60 4.52 -2.03
CA ASP A 350 8.10 5.05 -0.74
C ASP A 350 6.59 4.85 -0.54
N TYR A 351 5.95 3.97 -1.34
CA TYR A 351 4.51 3.76 -1.31
C TYR A 351 4.14 2.29 -1.13
N ALA A 352 2.98 2.09 -0.52
CA ALA A 352 2.25 0.83 -0.52
C ALA A 352 0.80 1.08 -0.96
N PHE A 353 0.23 0.09 -1.61
CA PHE A 353 -1.11 0.14 -2.18
C PHE A 353 -1.83 -1.11 -1.75
N ALA A 354 -2.93 -0.96 -1.01
CA ALA A 354 -3.69 -2.08 -0.49
C ALA A 354 -5.07 -2.14 -1.16
N ALA A 355 -5.42 -3.30 -1.70
CA ALA A 355 -6.76 -3.58 -2.21
C ALA A 355 -7.63 -4.03 -1.03
N SER A 356 -8.46 -3.13 -0.50
CA SER A 356 -9.27 -3.33 0.70
C SER A 356 -10.71 -3.74 0.37
N GLY A 357 -10.89 -4.72 -0.49
CA GLY A 357 -12.22 -5.25 -0.83
C GLY A 357 -13.24 -4.14 -1.14
N GLN A 358 -14.31 -4.06 -0.35
CA GLN A 358 -15.38 -3.05 -0.50
C GLN A 358 -14.96 -1.61 -0.15
N GLU A 359 -13.88 -1.41 0.60
CA GLU A 359 -13.31 -0.08 0.87
C GLU A 359 -12.43 0.43 -0.29
N GLY A 360 -12.18 -0.42 -1.29
CA GLY A 360 -11.44 -0.07 -2.50
C GLY A 360 -9.93 0.07 -2.29
N LEU A 361 -9.28 0.86 -3.15
CA LEU A 361 -7.83 1.07 -3.09
C LEU A 361 -7.47 1.97 -1.91
N GLN A 362 -6.45 1.59 -1.14
CA GLN A 362 -5.81 2.43 -0.12
C GLN A 362 -4.42 2.85 -0.63
N ILE A 363 -4.15 4.16 -0.69
CA ILE A 363 -2.86 4.72 -1.13
C ILE A 363 -2.07 5.15 0.10
N ILE A 364 -0.97 4.46 0.39
CA ILE A 364 -0.22 4.64 1.63
C ILE A 364 1.17 5.16 1.28
N LYS A 365 1.58 6.25 1.94
CA LYS A 365 2.95 6.74 1.91
C LYS A 365 3.70 6.20 3.13
N LEU A 366 4.86 5.60 2.89
CA LEU A 366 5.70 5.00 3.93
C LEU A 366 6.55 6.04 4.68
N ASN A 367 6.76 7.22 4.06
CA ASN A 367 7.59 8.33 4.56
C ASN A 367 8.98 7.88 5.02
N ARG A 368 9.62 7.03 4.22
CA ARG A 368 10.98 6.57 4.47
C ARG A 368 11.95 7.74 4.36
N LEU A 369 12.94 7.75 5.25
CA LEU A 369 14.03 8.71 5.17
C LEU A 369 14.81 8.50 3.87
N SER A 370 14.84 9.53 3.02
CA SER A 370 15.63 9.48 1.79
C SER A 370 17.13 9.47 2.11
N LEU A 371 17.95 8.90 1.23
CA LEU A 371 19.41 8.86 1.42
C LEU A 371 20.04 10.26 1.48
N SER A 372 19.49 11.21 0.72
CA SER A 372 19.95 12.61 0.74
C SER A 372 19.62 13.30 2.06
N LEU A 373 18.39 13.13 2.56
CA LEU A 373 17.99 13.70 3.85
C LEU A 373 18.75 13.04 5.00
N ALA A 374 18.93 11.71 4.97
CA ALA A 374 19.76 10.99 5.94
C ALA A 374 21.20 11.54 6.00
N ALA A 375 21.80 11.84 4.84
CA ALA A 375 23.13 12.42 4.77
C ALA A 375 23.17 13.86 5.35
N GLN A 376 22.16 14.67 5.07
CA GLN A 376 22.02 16.02 5.63
C GLN A 376 21.88 15.99 7.16
N CYS A 377 21.12 15.03 7.70
CA CYS A 377 20.87 14.90 9.12
C CYS A 377 21.96 14.12 9.90
N SER A 378 23.02 13.64 9.22
CA SER A 378 23.98 12.67 9.75
C SER A 378 24.82 13.13 10.95
N SER A 379 24.86 14.44 11.24
CA SER A 379 25.55 14.99 12.41
C SER A 379 24.71 14.93 13.70
N LEU A 380 23.41 14.64 13.59
CA LEU A 380 22.51 14.56 14.73
C LEU A 380 22.40 13.13 15.26
N VAL A 381 21.92 13.01 16.50
CA VAL A 381 21.69 11.71 17.14
C VAL A 381 20.34 11.16 16.68
N GLU A 382 20.30 9.87 16.32
CA GLU A 382 19.05 9.21 15.96
C GLU A 382 18.10 9.08 17.16
N TYR A 383 16.82 9.38 16.95
CA TYR A 383 15.82 9.33 18.01
C TYR A 383 15.37 7.90 18.35
N GLU A 384 15.59 7.46 19.59
CA GLU A 384 15.19 6.15 20.10
C GLU A 384 14.31 6.23 21.37
N GLY A 385 13.69 7.39 21.59
CA GLY A 385 12.90 7.69 22.78
C GLY A 385 11.42 7.31 22.72
N SER A 386 10.65 7.94 23.59
CA SER A 386 9.20 7.76 23.75
C SER A 386 8.40 8.26 22.55
N GLY A 387 7.26 7.62 22.26
CA GLY A 387 6.28 8.14 21.31
C GLY A 387 5.61 9.43 21.78
N LYS A 388 5.74 9.79 23.07
CA LYS A 388 5.32 11.09 23.60
C LYS A 388 6.55 11.96 23.83
N LEU A 389 6.86 12.81 22.87
CA LEU A 389 8.02 13.68 22.96
C LEU A 389 7.70 14.90 23.81
N VAL A 390 8.43 15.09 24.91
CA VAL A 390 8.35 16.28 25.76
C VAL A 390 9.74 16.89 25.91
N ILE A 391 9.86 18.15 25.52
CA ILE A 391 11.07 18.96 25.68
C ILE A 391 10.77 20.02 26.73
N ASN A 392 11.55 20.07 27.81
CA ASN A 392 11.27 20.96 28.93
C ASN A 392 11.89 22.33 28.70
N GLU A 393 11.41 23.33 29.45
CA GLU A 393 12.02 24.65 29.46
C GLU A 393 13.52 24.57 29.80
N GLY A 394 14.34 25.27 29.01
CA GLY A 394 15.80 25.28 29.14
C GLY A 394 16.53 24.13 28.45
N ASP A 395 15.81 23.13 27.94
CA ASP A 395 16.39 22.09 27.08
C ASP A 395 16.68 22.66 25.67
N ASP A 396 17.77 22.21 25.07
CA ASP A 396 18.16 22.48 23.67
C ASP A 396 18.63 21.15 23.07
N ILE A 397 17.76 20.56 22.25
CA ILE A 397 17.89 19.16 21.81
C ILE A 397 17.66 19.06 20.30
N ALA A 398 18.49 18.27 19.63
CA ALA A 398 18.39 18.01 18.20
C ALA A 398 18.48 16.51 17.90
N PHE A 399 17.58 16.01 17.05
CA PHE A 399 17.55 14.60 16.63
C PHE A 399 17.39 14.44 15.13
N SER A 400 17.85 13.28 14.65
CA SER A 400 17.52 12.76 13.32
C SER A 400 16.66 11.50 13.37
N GLY A 401 15.99 11.16 12.27
CA GLY A 401 15.39 9.84 12.10
C GLY A 401 14.13 9.80 11.24
N ALA A 402 13.47 8.65 11.27
CA ALA A 402 12.15 8.43 10.70
C ALA A 402 11.25 7.79 11.77
N LYS A 403 10.40 8.58 12.44
CA LYS A 403 9.64 8.08 13.61
C LYS A 403 8.19 8.55 13.63
N ALA A 404 7.34 7.69 14.18
CA ALA A 404 5.93 7.96 14.45
C ALA A 404 5.73 8.27 15.94
N PHE A 405 5.21 9.47 16.22
CA PHE A 405 4.89 9.94 17.56
C PHE A 405 3.39 9.88 17.84
N ASN A 406 3.05 9.72 19.10
CA ASN A 406 1.71 9.95 19.61
C ASN A 406 1.42 11.45 19.76
N SER A 407 2.34 12.22 20.35
CA SER A 407 2.21 13.66 20.58
C SER A 407 3.59 14.30 20.75
N ILE A 408 3.70 15.60 20.45
CA ILE A 408 4.91 16.38 20.69
C ILE A 408 4.54 17.60 21.54
N LYS A 409 5.33 17.88 22.58
CA LYS A 409 5.22 19.08 23.42
C LYS A 409 6.59 19.72 23.59
N VAL A 410 6.71 21.01 23.28
CA VAL A 410 7.99 21.74 23.28
C VAL A 410 7.89 22.98 24.16
N GLU A 411 8.57 22.98 25.31
CA GLU A 411 8.77 24.15 26.18
C GLU A 411 10.19 24.75 26.04
N GLY A 412 11.14 23.97 25.50
CA GLY A 412 12.52 24.40 25.21
C GLY A 412 12.77 24.61 23.72
N GLN A 413 13.95 24.18 23.24
CA GLN A 413 14.33 24.21 21.82
C GLN A 413 14.48 22.79 21.28
N LEU A 414 13.84 22.52 20.15
CA LEU A 414 13.83 21.22 19.50
C LEU A 414 14.12 21.36 18.00
N LEU A 415 15.17 20.71 17.51
CA LEU A 415 15.41 20.50 16.08
C LEU A 415 15.13 19.04 15.69
N MET A 416 14.28 18.84 14.69
CA MET A 416 13.93 17.53 14.14
C MET A 416 14.34 17.44 12.66
N CYS A 417 15.41 16.70 12.35
CA CYS A 417 15.87 16.49 10.98
C CYS A 417 15.50 15.08 10.47
N GLY A 418 14.51 14.96 9.59
CA GLY A 418 14.08 13.66 9.10
C GLY A 418 12.62 13.61 8.69
N THR A 419 12.00 12.43 8.81
CA THR A 419 10.60 12.20 8.43
C THR A 419 9.76 11.79 9.65
N TRP A 420 8.69 12.53 9.91
CA TRP A 420 7.99 12.44 11.19
C TRP A 420 6.48 12.40 10.98
N THR A 421 5.80 11.53 11.72
CA THR A 421 4.35 11.58 11.86
C THR A 421 3.96 11.78 13.32
N VAL A 422 2.83 12.45 13.56
CA VAL A 422 2.25 12.64 14.89
C VAL A 422 0.76 12.35 14.83
N SER A 423 0.29 11.34 15.58
CA SER A 423 -1.12 10.93 15.54
C SER A 423 -2.06 11.87 16.31
N ASN A 424 -1.55 12.62 17.29
CA ASN A 424 -2.29 13.63 18.05
C ASN A 424 -1.67 15.03 17.87
N ASP A 425 -1.88 15.91 18.83
CA ASP A 425 -1.52 17.31 18.75
C ASP A 425 0.00 17.52 18.89
N VAL A 426 0.45 18.63 18.30
CA VAL A 426 1.79 19.19 18.49
C VAL A 426 1.63 20.54 19.19
N ASP A 427 2.16 20.65 20.39
CA ASP A 427 2.07 21.84 21.23
C ASP A 427 3.44 22.50 21.39
N ILE A 428 3.64 23.68 20.81
CA ILE A 428 4.82 24.51 21.05
C ILE A 428 4.42 25.55 22.09
N LYS A 429 4.92 25.39 23.32
CA LYS A 429 4.57 26.21 24.48
C LYS A 429 5.24 27.58 24.45
N GLU A 430 4.78 28.48 25.31
CA GLU A 430 5.23 29.88 25.38
C GLU A 430 6.76 29.98 25.37
N GLY A 431 7.30 30.74 24.41
CA GLY A 431 8.76 30.89 24.21
C GLY A 431 9.51 29.68 23.67
N GLY A 432 8.84 28.54 23.47
CA GLY A 432 9.41 27.34 22.88
C GLY A 432 9.71 27.48 21.38
N ILE A 433 10.66 26.70 20.89
CA ILE A 433 11.07 26.68 19.48
C ILE A 433 11.07 25.25 18.97
N LEU A 434 10.28 24.98 17.92
CA LEU A 434 10.34 23.75 17.13
C LEU A 434 10.87 24.08 15.74
N GLU A 435 11.99 23.46 15.37
CA GLU A 435 12.59 23.54 14.05
C GLU A 435 12.53 22.17 13.39
N MET A 436 12.17 22.12 12.10
CA MET A 436 12.21 20.89 11.34
C MET A 436 12.94 21.05 10.00
N SER A 437 13.69 20.02 9.63
CA SER A 437 14.26 19.84 8.30
C SER A 437 13.83 18.48 7.76
N GLY A 438 13.02 18.45 6.70
CA GLY A 438 12.48 17.22 6.12
C GLY A 438 10.97 17.23 6.02
N SER A 439 10.27 16.28 6.65
CA SER A 439 8.81 16.21 6.61
C SER A 439 8.17 15.98 7.97
N LEU A 440 7.10 16.70 8.27
CA LEU A 440 6.24 16.49 9.44
C LEU A 440 4.79 16.35 8.98
N THR A 441 4.12 15.27 9.38
CA THR A 441 2.69 15.07 9.13
C THR A 441 1.93 14.87 10.44
N VAL A 442 0.86 15.63 10.65
CA VAL A 442 0.12 15.64 11.93
C VAL A 442 -1.36 15.31 11.70
N GLY A 443 -1.90 14.42 12.54
CA GLY A 443 -3.33 14.14 12.63
C GLY A 443 -3.93 13.29 11.51
N ARG A 444 -5.26 13.24 11.48
CA ARG A 444 -6.06 12.57 10.45
C ARG A 444 -7.43 13.23 10.28
N ASN A 445 -7.99 13.21 9.07
CA ASN A 445 -9.20 13.96 8.74
C ASN A 445 -10.44 13.56 9.55
N ARG A 446 -10.64 12.26 9.85
CA ARG A 446 -11.77 11.82 10.69
C ARG A 446 -11.66 12.20 12.17
N ARG A 447 -10.47 12.56 12.65
CA ARG A 447 -10.21 12.95 14.05
C ARG A 447 -9.19 14.08 14.02
N GLN A 448 -9.61 15.23 13.52
CA GLN A 448 -8.73 16.37 13.33
C GLN A 448 -7.97 16.70 14.61
N LYS A 449 -6.68 16.95 14.42
CA LYS A 449 -5.70 17.33 15.43
C LYS A 449 -5.14 18.67 15.07
N LYS A 450 -4.38 19.26 15.98
CA LYS A 450 -3.82 20.57 15.73
C LYS A 450 -2.34 20.67 15.99
N ILE A 451 -1.74 21.62 15.31
CA ILE A 451 -0.50 22.24 15.75
C ILE A 451 -0.86 23.55 16.42
N GLN A 452 -0.51 23.70 17.69
CA GLN A 452 -0.71 24.93 18.44
C GLN A 452 0.65 25.58 18.74
N VAL A 453 0.80 26.82 18.26
CA VAL A 453 1.97 27.67 18.51
C VAL A 453 1.55 28.74 19.50
N GLU A 454 1.87 28.53 20.77
CA GLU A 454 1.47 29.37 21.91
C GLU A 454 2.15 30.76 21.86
N PRO A 455 1.74 31.72 22.72
CA PRO A 455 2.25 33.08 22.64
C PRO A 455 3.78 33.19 22.63
N GLY A 456 4.31 33.99 21.70
CA GLY A 456 5.76 34.19 21.54
C GLY A 456 6.57 32.94 21.13
N ALA A 457 5.94 31.79 20.89
CA ALA A 457 6.61 30.57 20.45
C ALA A 457 6.95 30.62 18.95
N THR A 458 7.87 29.77 18.50
CA THR A 458 8.33 29.73 17.10
C THR A 458 8.25 28.32 16.51
N LEU A 459 7.66 28.22 15.31
CA LEU A 459 7.72 27.06 14.43
C LEU A 459 8.56 27.38 13.19
N ARG A 460 9.70 26.72 12.99
CA ARG A 460 10.53 26.85 11.79
C ARG A 460 10.47 25.60 10.92
N ILE A 461 10.24 25.79 9.63
CA ILE A 461 9.99 24.71 8.67
C ILE A 461 10.96 24.84 7.50
N GLU A 462 11.82 23.84 7.33
CA GLU A 462 12.55 23.56 6.12
C GLU A 462 12.02 22.25 5.53
N GLY A 463 11.20 22.32 4.48
CA GLY A 463 10.62 21.14 3.81
C GLY A 463 9.10 21.07 3.89
N ASN A 464 8.56 19.86 4.13
CA ASN A 464 7.13 19.57 3.94
C ASN A 464 6.37 19.45 5.27
N LEU A 465 5.39 20.33 5.49
CA LEU A 465 4.45 20.24 6.60
C LEU A 465 3.06 19.88 6.10
N THR A 466 2.50 18.76 6.57
CA THR A 466 1.11 18.38 6.30
C THR A 466 0.32 18.29 7.60
N ILE A 467 -0.82 18.96 7.66
CA ILE A 467 -1.71 18.94 8.83
C ILE A 467 -3.08 18.44 8.38
N TYR A 468 -3.44 17.23 8.80
CA TYR A 468 -4.78 16.69 8.67
C TYR A 468 -5.67 17.17 9.82
N GLY A 469 -5.81 18.49 9.91
CA GLY A 469 -6.47 19.23 10.97
C GLY A 469 -6.00 20.69 10.99
N ASP A 470 -6.01 21.32 12.16
CA ASP A 470 -5.94 22.78 12.29
C ASP A 470 -4.53 23.28 12.65
N LEU A 471 -4.25 24.53 12.29
CA LEU A 471 -3.08 25.27 12.75
C LEU A 471 -3.54 26.49 13.56
N GLU A 472 -3.16 26.55 14.83
CA GLU A 472 -3.46 27.69 15.71
C GLU A 472 -2.18 28.49 16.01
N LEU A 473 -2.13 29.74 15.57
CA LEU A 473 -1.05 30.68 15.85
C LEU A 473 -1.54 31.74 16.85
N LYS A 474 -1.05 31.67 18.09
CA LYS A 474 -1.45 32.56 19.19
C LYS A 474 -0.74 33.92 19.17
N GLU A 475 -1.19 34.85 20.01
CA GLU A 475 -0.64 36.22 20.09
C GLU A 475 0.90 36.26 20.08
N GLY A 476 1.48 36.95 19.09
CA GLY A 476 2.93 37.11 18.96
C GLY A 476 3.71 35.85 18.55
N ALA A 477 3.06 34.75 18.18
CA ALA A 477 3.71 33.56 17.65
C ALA A 477 4.43 33.83 16.32
N THR A 478 5.45 33.04 16.01
CA THR A 478 6.19 33.10 14.75
C THR A 478 6.14 31.78 14.02
N ILE A 479 5.87 31.83 12.72
CA ILE A 479 6.12 30.73 11.78
C ILE A 479 7.10 31.20 10.71
N GLU A 480 8.16 30.44 10.51
CA GLU A 480 9.25 30.77 9.59
C GLU A 480 9.49 29.62 8.61
N PHE A 481 9.38 29.91 7.32
CA PHE A 481 9.71 28.98 6.25
C PHE A 481 11.13 29.25 5.76
N ILE A 482 11.98 28.23 5.89
CA ILE A 482 13.38 28.29 5.52
C ILE A 482 13.54 27.71 4.11
N GLY A 483 14.35 28.39 3.28
CA GLY A 483 14.55 28.03 1.88
C GLY A 483 13.40 28.49 0.98
N ASN A 484 13.40 28.01 -0.27
CA ASN A 484 12.42 28.40 -1.30
C ASN A 484 11.46 27.27 -1.68
N ASP A 485 11.68 26.07 -1.16
CA ASP A 485 10.99 24.83 -1.55
C ASP A 485 10.11 24.26 -0.43
N SER A 486 9.87 25.06 0.62
CA SER A 486 9.00 24.64 1.73
C SER A 486 7.55 24.56 1.26
N VAL A 487 6.86 23.50 1.69
CA VAL A 487 5.47 23.21 1.30
C VAL A 487 4.62 23.03 2.55
N VAL A 488 3.45 23.64 2.56
CA VAL A 488 2.46 23.48 3.63
C VAL A 488 1.13 23.01 3.04
N ASN A 489 0.57 21.96 3.62
CA ASN A 489 -0.68 21.33 3.19
C ASN A 489 -1.61 21.12 4.40
N ILE A 490 -2.60 22.01 4.56
CA ILE A 490 -3.49 22.04 5.73
C ILE A 490 -4.91 21.71 5.30
N PHE A 491 -5.48 20.65 5.87
CA PHE A 491 -6.85 20.20 5.58
C PHE A 491 -7.90 20.90 6.46
N GLY A 492 -7.54 21.32 7.68
CA GLY A 492 -8.40 22.05 8.61
C GLY A 492 -8.31 23.56 8.43
N GLU A 493 -8.55 24.30 9.50
CA GLU A 493 -8.51 25.78 9.52
C GLU A 493 -7.16 26.31 10.00
N VAL A 494 -6.84 27.55 9.61
CA VAL A 494 -5.67 28.29 10.07
C VAL A 494 -6.16 29.50 10.87
N ASP A 495 -6.01 29.42 12.19
CA ASP A 495 -6.44 30.47 13.13
C ASP A 495 -5.23 31.34 13.50
N ILE A 496 -5.28 32.61 13.10
CA ILE A 496 -4.18 33.59 13.28
C ILE A 496 -4.65 34.70 14.24
N GLU A 497 -4.05 34.76 15.43
CA GLU A 497 -4.30 35.83 16.41
C GLU A 497 -3.46 37.09 16.16
N ASP A 498 -3.68 38.14 16.95
CA ASP A 498 -3.02 39.44 16.79
C ASP A 498 -1.49 39.33 16.98
N GLY A 499 -0.74 40.04 16.14
CA GLY A 499 0.72 40.15 16.28
C GLY A 499 1.53 38.92 15.82
N VAL A 500 0.89 37.90 15.22
CA VAL A 500 1.59 36.76 14.60
C VAL A 500 2.51 37.22 13.46
N THR A 501 3.66 36.58 13.36
CA THR A 501 4.67 36.81 12.31
C THR A 501 4.82 35.58 11.42
N ILE A 502 4.56 35.73 10.12
CA ILE A 502 4.72 34.68 9.08
C ILE A 502 5.80 35.17 8.12
N VAL A 503 6.91 34.41 7.98
CA VAL A 503 8.08 34.82 7.20
C VAL A 503 8.58 33.67 6.32
N GLY A 504 9.11 34.00 5.15
CA GLY A 504 9.72 33.05 4.21
C GLY A 504 8.84 32.78 3.00
N ASP A 505 9.43 32.11 2.00
CA ASP A 505 8.73 31.66 0.79
C ASP A 505 8.27 30.22 0.98
N PHE A 506 7.02 29.93 0.61
CA PHE A 506 6.45 28.58 0.69
C PHE A 506 5.30 28.38 -0.31
N VAL A 507 5.01 27.11 -0.59
CA VAL A 507 3.84 26.69 -1.38
C VAL A 507 2.72 26.28 -0.43
N ASP A 508 1.60 27.00 -0.49
CA ASP A 508 0.36 26.62 0.18
C ASP A 508 -0.52 25.77 -0.74
N VAL A 509 -0.54 24.46 -0.49
CA VAL A 509 -1.25 23.49 -1.34
C VAL A 509 -2.77 23.67 -1.30
N LYS A 510 -3.32 24.12 -0.17
CA LYS A 510 -4.78 24.19 0.06
C LYS A 510 -5.29 25.64 0.13
N ASN A 511 -4.42 26.63 -0.02
CA ASN A 511 -4.73 28.07 0.06
C ASN A 511 -5.44 28.42 1.37
N LYS A 512 -4.81 28.07 2.49
CA LYS A 512 -5.29 28.29 3.85
C LYS A 512 -4.67 29.51 4.54
N PHE A 513 -3.52 30.01 4.08
CA PHE A 513 -2.84 31.20 4.59
C PHE A 513 -3.29 32.51 3.94
#